data_AF-A0AAW2STY4-F1
#
_entry.id   AF-A0AAW2STY4-F1
#
_cell.length_a   1.000
_cell.length_b   1.000
_cell.length_c   1.000
_cell.angle_alpha   90.00
_cell.angle_beta   90.00
_cell.angle_gamma   90.00
#
_symmetry.space_group_name_H-M   'P 1'
#
loop_
_entity.id
_entity.type
_entity.pdbx_description
1 polymer ?
#
loop_
_entity_poly.entity_id
_entity_poly.type
_entity_poly.pdbx_seq_one_letter_code
_entity_poly.pdbx_strand_id
1 'polypeptide(L)'
;MRGGLSVLNWMDMSIKAISWQTAATEFEEIGVMGAEGYCVNVPWSCGGVGDNDYVFAFQQVVLPIASEFNPDFTIISAGFDAARGDPLGCCDVTPAGYAQMTHMCSALSGGKLLVILEGGYNLRSISSSATAVIKVLGPINAYHECNE
;
A
#
# COMPACT_ATOMS: atom_id res chain seq x y z
N MET A 1 -13.63 -24.02 -0.42
CA MET A 1 -12.36 -24.73 -0.69
C MET A 1 -11.36 -23.70 -1.18
N ARG A 2 -10.19 -23.66 -0.53
CA ARG A 2 -8.91 -22.98 -0.83
C ARG A 2 -8.93 -21.78 -1.79
N GLY A 3 -8.66 -20.61 -1.22
CA GLY A 3 -8.37 -19.37 -1.94
C GLY A 3 -7.21 -19.53 -2.91
N GLY A 4 -7.45 -19.06 -4.14
CA GLY A 4 -6.40 -18.73 -5.07
C GLY A 4 -6.09 -17.24 -4.94
N LEU A 5 -4.83 -16.91 -4.66
CA LEU A 5 -4.33 -15.56 -4.91
C LEU A 5 -4.41 -15.32 -6.43
N SER A 6 -5.24 -14.38 -6.87
CA SER A 6 -5.09 -13.78 -8.19
C SER A 6 -3.93 -12.79 -8.13
N VAL A 7 -2.88 -13.08 -8.89
CA VAL A 7 -1.78 -12.15 -9.15
C VAL A 7 -2.06 -11.53 -10.52
N LEU A 8 -2.40 -10.25 -10.56
CA LEU A 8 -2.48 -9.45 -11.79
C LEU A 8 -2.11 -7.97 -11.50
N ASN A 9 -0.92 -7.62 -12.00
CA ASN A 9 -0.33 -6.33 -12.39
C ASN A 9 -0.70 -4.98 -11.73
N TRP A 10 0.30 -4.44 -11.01
CA TRP A 10 0.92 -3.07 -10.99
C TRP A 10 0.12 -1.78 -10.68
N MET A 11 0.31 -1.23 -9.46
CA MET A 11 0.92 0.07 -9.07
C MET A 11 0.31 0.55 -7.72
N ASP A 12 1.19 0.99 -6.80
CA ASP A 12 0.99 1.41 -5.38
C ASP A 12 0.61 0.39 -4.28
N MET A 13 0.92 0.78 -3.03
CA MET A 13 0.75 0.05 -1.75
C MET A 13 -0.57 -0.75 -1.68
N SER A 14 -0.50 -2.05 -1.99
CA SER A 14 -1.67 -2.94 -2.00
C SER A 14 -1.59 -3.99 -0.90
N ILE A 15 -2.61 -4.06 -0.05
CA ILE A 15 -2.77 -5.13 0.95
C ILE A 15 -3.26 -6.38 0.20
N LYS A 16 -2.56 -7.53 0.16
CA LYS A 16 -3.02 -8.69 -0.68
C LYS A 16 -4.30 -9.41 -0.21
N ALA A 17 -5.00 -8.88 0.79
CA ALA A 17 -6.40 -9.21 1.06
C ALA A 17 -7.41 -8.27 0.34
N ILE A 18 -6.94 -7.12 -0.16
CA ILE A 18 -7.65 -6.04 -0.85
C ILE A 18 -6.68 -5.40 -1.86
N SER A 19 -6.68 -5.87 -3.11
CA SER A 19 -5.78 -5.36 -4.16
C SER A 19 -6.05 -3.88 -4.46
N TRP A 20 -5.01 -3.04 -4.42
CA TRP A 20 -5.03 -1.66 -4.94
C TRP A 20 -4.28 -1.66 -6.28
N GLN A 21 -4.91 -1.10 -7.31
CA GLN A 21 -4.35 -0.97 -8.65
C GLN A 21 -4.44 0.51 -9.05
N THR A 22 -3.34 1.07 -9.52
CA THR A 22 -3.35 2.34 -10.25
C THR A 22 -3.07 2.08 -11.73
N ALA A 23 -3.95 2.62 -12.57
CA ALA A 23 -4.04 2.49 -14.04
C ALA A 23 -4.75 1.24 -14.59
N ALA A 24 -5.93 1.50 -15.18
CA ALA A 24 -6.70 0.69 -16.14
C ALA A 24 -7.65 -0.43 -15.64
N THR A 25 -8.24 -0.30 -14.46
CA THR A 25 -9.43 -1.11 -14.09
C THR A 25 -10.61 -0.21 -13.72
N GLU A 26 -11.81 -0.58 -14.21
CA GLU A 26 -13.05 0.13 -13.91
C GLU A 26 -13.50 -0.18 -12.48
N PHE A 27 -14.25 0.73 -11.86
CA PHE A 27 -14.81 0.57 -10.51
C PHE A 27 -15.59 -0.74 -10.31
N GLU A 28 -16.09 -1.32 -11.40
CA GLU A 28 -16.95 -2.51 -11.40
C GLU A 28 -16.18 -3.84 -11.35
N GLU A 29 -14.84 -3.84 -11.47
CA GLU A 29 -14.04 -5.07 -11.39
C GLU A 29 -13.81 -5.53 -9.94
N ILE A 30 -14.74 -6.34 -9.43
CA ILE A 30 -14.79 -6.75 -8.01
C ILE A 30 -14.27 -8.17 -7.73
N GLY A 31 -13.65 -8.83 -8.71
CA GLY A 31 -13.25 -10.23 -8.65
C GLY A 31 -14.16 -11.15 -9.47
N VAL A 32 -13.70 -12.38 -9.71
CA VAL A 32 -14.40 -13.38 -10.55
C VAL A 32 -14.33 -14.77 -9.94
N MET A 33 -15.16 -15.69 -10.44
CA MET A 33 -15.14 -17.10 -10.08
C MET A 33 -15.36 -17.36 -8.58
N GLY A 34 -16.32 -16.65 -7.96
CA GLY A 34 -16.65 -16.80 -6.54
C GLY A 34 -15.79 -15.97 -5.59
N ALA A 35 -15.01 -15.03 -6.13
CA ALA A 35 -14.22 -14.04 -5.39
C ALA A 35 -14.78 -12.63 -5.52
N GLU A 36 -16.04 -12.47 -5.94
CA GLU A 36 -16.72 -11.17 -6.04
C GLU A 36 -16.75 -10.49 -4.65
N GLY A 37 -16.32 -9.23 -4.59
CA GLY A 37 -16.22 -8.44 -3.36
C GLY A 37 -14.88 -8.56 -2.62
N TYR A 38 -13.96 -9.40 -3.08
CA TYR A 38 -12.60 -9.54 -2.52
C TYR A 38 -11.54 -8.75 -3.31
N CYS A 39 -11.95 -8.02 -4.36
CA CYS A 39 -11.14 -7.03 -5.04
C CYS A 39 -11.82 -5.66 -4.92
N VAL A 40 -11.09 -4.65 -4.45
CA VAL A 40 -11.62 -3.30 -4.26
C VAL A 40 -10.67 -2.31 -4.93
N ASN A 41 -11.08 -1.80 -6.08
CA ASN A 41 -10.32 -0.80 -6.81
C ASN A 41 -10.74 0.61 -6.39
N VAL A 42 -9.77 1.49 -6.17
CA VAL A 42 -10.00 2.91 -5.87
C VAL A 42 -9.23 3.75 -6.89
N PRO A 43 -9.83 4.01 -8.06
CA PRO A 43 -9.16 4.74 -9.12
C PRO A 43 -9.11 6.22 -8.82
N TRP A 44 -7.99 6.85 -9.17
CA TRP A 44 -7.84 8.29 -9.16
C TRP A 44 -8.32 8.89 -10.49
N SER A 45 -9.19 9.91 -10.41
CA SER A 45 -9.73 10.59 -11.59
C SER A 45 -8.78 11.63 -12.20
N CYS A 46 -7.75 12.02 -11.45
CA CYS A 46 -6.74 12.99 -11.86
C CYS A 46 -5.35 12.61 -11.29
N GLY A 47 -4.30 13.18 -11.86
CA GLY A 47 -2.97 13.18 -11.26
C GLY A 47 -2.83 14.23 -10.16
N GLY A 48 -1.65 14.27 -9.53
CA GLY A 48 -1.34 15.19 -8.43
C GLY A 48 -1.92 14.76 -7.08
N VAL A 49 -2.39 13.52 -6.99
CA VAL A 49 -2.93 12.93 -5.76
C VAL A 49 -1.83 12.89 -4.69
N GLY A 50 -2.13 13.42 -3.51
CA GLY A 50 -1.15 13.56 -2.43
C GLY A 50 -1.49 12.75 -1.19
N ASP A 51 -0.71 12.96 -0.13
CA ASP A 51 -0.84 12.23 1.14
C ASP A 51 -2.26 12.23 1.70
N ASN A 52 -2.94 13.38 1.68
CA ASN A 52 -4.27 13.52 2.27
C ASN A 52 -5.32 12.68 1.53
N ASP A 53 -5.20 12.57 0.21
CA ASP A 53 -6.14 11.79 -0.61
C ASP A 53 -5.97 10.30 -0.32
N TYR A 54 -4.73 9.81 -0.24
CA TYR A 54 -4.44 8.43 0.15
C TYR A 54 -4.92 8.14 1.58
N VAL A 55 -4.64 9.03 2.54
CA VAL A 55 -5.09 8.85 3.93
C VAL A 55 -6.62 8.81 4.00
N PHE A 56 -7.30 9.69 3.26
CA PHE A 56 -8.75 9.71 3.20
C PHE A 56 -9.31 8.40 2.62
N ALA A 57 -8.78 7.94 1.49
CA ALA A 57 -9.17 6.66 0.89
C ALA A 57 -8.91 5.48 1.83
N PHE A 58 -7.79 5.50 2.57
CA PHE A 58 -7.51 4.50 3.59
C PHE A 58 -8.56 4.48 4.70
N GLN A 59 -8.89 5.65 5.25
CA GLN A 59 -9.83 5.74 6.37
C GLN A 59 -11.27 5.43 5.97
N GLN A 60 -11.69 5.84 4.79
CA GLN A 60 -13.08 5.70 4.34
C GLN A 60 -13.35 4.38 3.62
N VAL A 61 -12.33 3.76 3.03
CA VAL A 61 -12.51 2.56 2.19
C VAL A 61 -11.63 1.40 2.66
N VAL A 62 -10.30 1.56 2.68
CA VAL A 62 -9.37 0.43 3.00
C VAL A 62 -9.67 -0.15 4.36
N LEU A 63 -9.57 0.68 5.40
CA LEU A 63 -9.56 0.23 6.78
C LEU A 63 -10.91 -0.35 7.21
N PRO A 64 -12.07 0.22 6.83
CA PRO A 64 -13.36 -0.42 7.10
C PRO A 64 -13.45 -1.83 6.51
N ILE A 65 -13.12 -1.99 5.22
CA ILE A 65 -13.21 -3.29 4.52
C ILE A 65 -12.18 -4.27 5.09
N ALA A 66 -10.94 -3.83 5.29
CA ALA A 66 -9.89 -4.68 5.83
C ALA A 66 -10.17 -5.11 7.28
N SER A 67 -10.78 -4.25 8.08
CA SER A 67 -11.17 -4.60 9.45
C SER A 67 -12.30 -5.63 9.47
N GLU A 68 -13.25 -5.54 8.55
CA GLU A 68 -14.30 -6.55 8.38
C GLU A 68 -13.73 -7.89 7.91
N PHE A 69 -12.77 -7.86 6.98
CA PHE A 69 -12.06 -9.06 6.52
C PHE A 69 -11.23 -9.73 7.63
N ASN A 70 -10.73 -8.94 8.60
CA ASN A 70 -9.96 -9.40 9.76
C ASN A 70 -8.76 -10.30 9.39
N PRO A 71 -7.74 -9.78 8.68
CA PRO A 71 -6.64 -10.57 8.15
C PRO A 71 -5.68 -11.07 9.24
N ASP A 72 -5.36 -12.37 9.20
CA ASP A 72 -4.30 -12.96 10.02
C ASP A 72 -2.88 -12.47 9.64
N PHE A 73 -2.73 -11.98 8.41
CA PHE A 73 -1.47 -11.50 7.84
C PHE A 73 -1.72 -10.47 6.75
N THR A 74 -0.93 -9.39 6.73
CA THR A 74 -1.02 -8.33 5.73
C THR A 74 0.22 -8.34 4.83
N ILE A 75 0.03 -8.31 3.52
CA ILE A 75 1.12 -8.16 2.55
C ILE A 75 0.92 -6.84 1.82
N ILE A 76 1.91 -5.96 1.82
CA ILE A 76 1.91 -4.72 1.04
C ILE A 76 2.80 -4.90 -0.21
N SER A 77 2.23 -4.82 -1.40
CA SER A 77 3.02 -4.57 -2.62
C SER A 77 3.27 -3.07 -2.71
N ALA A 78 4.45 -2.63 -2.28
CA ALA A 78 4.85 -1.24 -2.14
C ALA A 78 5.53 -0.73 -3.41
N GLY A 79 4.73 -0.23 -4.35
CA GLY A 79 5.20 0.68 -5.38
C GLY A 79 5.48 2.07 -4.80
N PHE A 80 6.57 2.68 -5.22
CA PHE A 80 6.93 4.06 -4.88
C PHE A 80 6.83 4.99 -6.11
N ASP A 81 6.03 4.62 -7.10
CA ASP A 81 5.80 5.38 -8.32
C ASP A 81 4.75 6.48 -8.17
N ALA A 82 3.88 6.45 -7.15
CA ALA A 82 3.10 7.65 -6.77
C ALA A 82 3.89 8.68 -5.96
N ALA A 83 5.16 8.40 -5.67
CA ALA A 83 5.97 9.33 -4.91
C ALA A 83 6.19 10.63 -5.69
N ARG A 84 6.22 11.75 -4.96
CA ARG A 84 6.60 13.06 -5.50
C ARG A 84 7.86 12.97 -6.35
N GLY A 85 7.75 13.40 -7.60
CA GLY A 85 8.87 13.46 -8.55
C GLY A 85 9.18 12.14 -9.26
N ASP A 86 8.36 11.11 -9.10
CA ASP A 86 8.40 9.94 -9.96
C ASP A 86 7.98 10.30 -11.40
N PRO A 87 8.69 9.82 -12.43
CA PRO A 87 8.36 10.16 -13.82
C PRO A 87 7.13 9.46 -14.39
N LEU A 88 6.59 8.40 -13.74
CA LEU A 88 5.48 7.60 -14.27
C LEU A 88 4.16 7.83 -13.52
N GLY A 89 4.16 7.80 -12.18
CA GLY A 89 2.90 7.77 -11.43
C GLY A 89 2.14 9.10 -11.34
N CYS A 90 2.76 10.23 -11.70
CA CYS A 90 2.12 11.55 -11.78
C CYS A 90 1.36 11.96 -10.50
N CYS A 91 1.79 11.48 -9.33
CA CYS A 91 1.22 11.78 -8.01
C CYS A 91 2.23 12.55 -7.15
N ASP A 92 1.82 12.95 -5.94
CA ASP A 92 2.58 13.78 -5.03
C ASP A 92 2.72 13.18 -3.61
N VAL A 93 2.73 11.85 -3.51
CA VAL A 93 2.86 11.16 -2.22
C VAL A 93 4.26 11.37 -1.65
N THR A 94 4.33 11.72 -0.38
CA THR A 94 5.59 11.94 0.32
C THR A 94 6.00 10.70 1.12
N PRO A 95 7.28 10.61 1.56
CA PRO A 95 7.69 9.57 2.48
C PRO A 95 6.84 9.50 3.77
N ALA A 96 6.27 10.64 4.22
CA ALA A 96 5.38 10.67 5.37
C ALA A 96 4.04 10.00 5.09
N GLY A 97 3.48 10.19 3.88
CA GLY A 97 2.29 9.49 3.42
C GLY A 97 2.49 7.98 3.40
N TYR A 98 3.58 7.49 2.80
CA TYR A 98 3.91 6.06 2.80
C TYR A 98 4.07 5.47 4.21
N ALA A 99 4.72 6.20 5.12
CA ALA A 99 4.85 5.79 6.52
C ALA A 99 3.48 5.72 7.22
N GLN A 100 2.62 6.72 7.02
CA GLN A 100 1.29 6.75 7.62
C GLN A 100 0.42 5.60 7.10
N MET A 101 0.40 5.35 5.79
CA MET A 101 -0.31 4.21 5.22
C MET A 101 0.21 2.87 5.77
N THR A 102 1.52 2.71 5.86
CA THR A 102 2.14 1.49 6.44
C THR A 102 1.73 1.30 7.90
N HIS A 103 1.69 2.38 8.68
CA HIS A 103 1.28 2.34 10.08
C HIS A 103 -0.19 1.91 10.22
N MET A 104 -1.08 2.44 9.39
CA MET A 104 -2.48 2.04 9.35
C MET A 104 -2.63 0.54 9.00
N CYS A 105 -1.86 0.04 8.04
CA CYS A 105 -1.84 -1.39 7.70
C CYS A 105 -1.33 -2.28 8.85
N SER A 106 -0.32 -1.82 9.58
CA SER A 106 0.27 -2.59 10.69
C SER A 106 -0.75 -2.90 11.79
N ALA A 107 -1.78 -2.06 11.97
CA ALA A 107 -2.82 -2.28 12.97
C ALA A 107 -3.77 -3.44 12.61
N LEU A 108 -3.93 -3.78 11.32
CA LEU A 108 -4.91 -4.75 10.84
C LEU A 108 -4.60 -6.21 11.21
N SER A 109 -3.32 -6.57 11.22
CA SER A 109 -2.86 -7.96 11.49
C SER A 109 -1.96 -8.06 12.72
N GLY A 110 -2.14 -7.17 13.69
CA GLY A 110 -1.33 -7.14 14.92
C GLY A 110 0.17 -7.03 14.65
N GLY A 111 0.57 -6.23 13.65
CA GLY A 111 1.96 -6.02 13.25
C GLY A 111 2.55 -7.08 12.31
N LYS A 112 1.80 -8.13 11.94
CA LYS A 112 2.28 -9.15 11.01
C LYS A 112 2.15 -8.67 9.57
N LEU A 113 3.21 -7.98 9.13
CA LEU A 113 3.25 -7.27 7.86
C LEU A 113 4.44 -7.75 7.01
N LEU A 114 4.20 -8.05 5.73
CA LEU A 114 5.23 -8.25 4.72
C LEU A 114 5.16 -7.13 3.69
N VAL A 115 6.23 -6.37 3.53
CA VAL A 115 6.32 -5.33 2.50
C VAL A 115 7.23 -5.82 1.37
N ILE A 116 6.73 -5.76 0.13
CA ILE A 116 7.42 -6.20 -1.08
C ILE A 116 7.58 -4.99 -1.98
N LEU A 117 8.82 -4.64 -2.33
CA LEU A 117 9.09 -3.57 -3.28
C LEU A 117 8.56 -3.93 -4.67
N GLU A 118 7.85 -2.99 -5.30
CA GLU A 118 7.37 -3.10 -6.69
C GLU A 118 8.00 -1.99 -7.55
N GLY A 119 7.17 -1.07 -8.07
CA GLY A 119 7.59 0.06 -8.89
C GLY A 119 8.15 1.24 -8.11
N GLY A 120 8.37 2.34 -8.83
CA GLY A 120 9.14 3.49 -8.39
C GLY A 120 10.41 3.62 -9.24
N TYR A 121 10.58 4.78 -9.85
CA TYR A 121 11.56 5.03 -10.90
C TYR A 121 12.39 6.29 -10.63
N ASN A 122 12.02 7.09 -9.63
CA ASN A 122 12.89 8.13 -9.08
C ASN A 122 13.71 7.61 -7.89
N LEU A 123 15.03 7.49 -8.09
CA LEU A 123 15.96 6.94 -7.08
C LEU A 123 15.89 7.64 -5.71
N ARG A 124 15.72 8.98 -5.70
CA ARG A 124 15.67 9.75 -4.45
C ARG A 124 14.35 9.53 -3.72
N SER A 125 13.25 9.50 -4.47
CA SER A 125 11.91 9.29 -3.94
C SER A 125 11.78 7.88 -3.36
N ILE A 126 12.17 6.84 -4.11
CA ILE A 126 12.18 5.45 -3.64
C ILE A 126 13.01 5.31 -2.37
N SER A 127 14.24 5.82 -2.35
CA SER A 127 15.14 5.68 -1.20
C SER A 127 14.54 6.31 0.06
N SER A 128 13.93 7.49 -0.08
CA SER A 128 13.33 8.22 1.04
C SER A 128 12.05 7.53 1.53
N SER A 129 11.18 7.11 0.61
CA SER A 129 9.92 6.44 0.93
C SER A 129 10.14 5.05 1.53
N ALA A 130 11.02 4.23 0.94
CA ALA A 130 11.37 2.92 1.49
C ALA A 130 11.97 3.03 2.90
N THR A 131 12.85 4.01 3.14
CA THR A 131 13.40 4.27 4.47
C THR A 131 12.30 4.63 5.48
N ALA A 132 11.31 5.43 5.07
CA ALA A 132 10.20 5.81 5.94
C ALA A 132 9.30 4.61 6.27
N VAL A 133 9.01 3.76 5.29
CA VAL A 133 8.26 2.50 5.48
C VAL A 133 9.00 1.57 6.45
N ILE A 134 10.30 1.33 6.23
CA ILE A 134 11.12 0.46 7.09
C ILE A 134 11.15 0.97 8.54
N LYS A 135 11.19 2.29 8.76
CA LYS A 135 11.13 2.86 10.11
C LYS A 135 9.83 2.53 10.85
N VAL A 136 8.72 2.34 10.13
CA VAL A 136 7.45 1.90 10.72
C VAL A 136 7.48 0.41 11.06
N LEU A 137 8.19 -0.40 10.26
CA LEU A 137 8.36 -1.85 10.49
C LEU A 137 9.37 -2.16 11.60
N GLY A 138 10.36 -1.29 11.81
CA GLY A 138 11.45 -1.51 12.73
C GLY A 138 11.01 -1.49 14.21
N PRO A 139 11.81 -2.07 15.12
CA PRO A 139 11.56 -1.97 16.55
C PRO A 139 11.56 -0.50 17.00
N ILE A 140 10.75 -0.15 18.01
CA ILE A 140 10.82 1.16 18.70
C ILE A 140 12.25 1.44 19.26
N ASN A 141 13.18 0.48 19.29
CA ASN A 141 14.54 0.64 19.82
C ASN A 141 15.62 -0.12 19.00
N ALA A 142 15.95 0.32 17.78
CA ALA A 142 17.09 -0.24 17.01
C ALA A 142 18.31 0.69 16.90
N TYR A 143 18.42 1.70 17.76
CA TYR A 143 19.57 2.63 17.80
C TYR A 143 20.50 2.45 19.02
N HIS A 144 20.29 1.45 19.87
CA HIS A 144 21.31 0.99 20.82
C HIS A 144 21.99 -0.24 20.24
N GLU A 145 23.32 -0.30 20.30
CA GLU A 145 24.21 -1.38 19.80
C GLU A 145 24.70 -1.24 18.35
N CYS A 146 25.30 -0.09 18.03
CA CYS A 146 26.40 0.01 17.06
C CYS A 146 27.40 1.05 17.57
N ASN A 147 27.99 0.83 18.74
CA ASN A 147 29.15 1.55 19.28
C ASN A 147 29.70 0.78 20.49
N GLU A 148 30.29 -0.38 20.24
CA GLU A 148 31.39 -0.94 21.06
C GLU A 148 32.41 -1.60 20.13
#